data_AF-A0A2V6WXD8-F1
#
_entry.id   AF-A0A2V6WXD8-F1
#
_cell.length_a   1.000
_cell.length_b   1.000
_cell.length_c   1.000
_cell.angle_alpha   90.00
_cell.angle_beta   90.00
_cell.angle_gamma   90.00
#
_symmetry.space_group_name_H-M   'P 1'
#
loop_
_entity.id
_entity.type
_entity.pdbx_description
1 polymer ?
#
loop_
_entity_poly.entity_id
_entity_poly.type
_entity_poly.pdbx_seq_one_letter_code
_entity_poly.pdbx_strand_id
1 'polypeptide(L)'
;GMTTWNRGTTLLRGVLAQAAVPLDRFLTQVERTRPPRVPGTAVFLTPPMEGAPPLLVLHLSHNQALHEAVILLSIIVEDEPDVTDDRRLVVERLPLGFTRARAHYGFMETPDIPDVVARCGGL
;
A
#
# COMPACT_ATOMS: atom_id res chain seq x y z
N GLY A 1 -29.36 -0.40 6.25
CA GLY A 1 -28.01 -0.31 6.82
C GLY A 1 -27.04 -0.94 5.83
N MET A 2 -26.09 -0.15 5.33
CA MET A 2 -24.99 -0.46 4.38
C MET A 2 -24.57 0.86 3.69
N THR A 3 -25.54 1.77 3.50
CA THR A 3 -25.34 3.10 2.90
C THR A 3 -24.51 4.04 3.77
N THR A 4 -24.63 3.97 5.09
CA THR A 4 -23.84 4.79 6.03
C THR A 4 -22.40 4.30 6.18
N TRP A 5 -22.16 2.99 6.11
CA TRP A 5 -20.82 2.42 6.21
C TRP A 5 -20.01 2.68 4.93
N ASN A 6 -20.55 2.37 3.75
CA ASN A 6 -19.87 2.64 2.47
C ASN A 6 -19.60 4.14 2.26
N ARG A 7 -20.52 5.01 2.66
CA ARG A 7 -20.31 6.47 2.59
C ARG A 7 -19.24 6.93 3.58
N GLY A 8 -19.20 6.35 4.79
CA GLY A 8 -18.15 6.59 5.78
C GLY A 8 -16.77 6.13 5.29
N THR A 9 -16.67 4.97 4.65
CA THR A 9 -15.41 4.45 4.09
C THR A 9 -14.91 5.29 2.91
N THR A 10 -15.80 5.74 2.03
CA THR A 10 -15.45 6.63 0.92
C THR A 10 -15.00 8.01 1.41
N LEU A 11 -15.66 8.56 2.42
CA LEU A 11 -15.23 9.82 3.06
C LEU A 11 -13.87 9.66 3.76
N LEU A 12 -13.66 8.55 4.47
CA LEU A 12 -12.37 8.26 5.12
C LEU A 12 -11.25 8.09 4.10
N ARG A 13 -11.51 7.40 2.98
CA ARG A 13 -10.56 7.31 1.85
C ARG A 13 -10.22 8.70 1.30
N GLY A 14 -11.22 9.57 1.14
CA GLY A 14 -11.02 10.95 0.71
C GLY A 14 -10.24 11.82 1.71
N VAL A 15 -10.44 11.62 3.02
CA VAL A 15 -9.67 12.32 4.08
C VAL A 15 -8.24 11.82 4.15
N LEU A 16 -8.03 10.50 4.06
CA LEU A 16 -6.69 9.89 4.03
C LEU A 16 -5.92 10.28 2.76
N ALA A 17 -6.62 10.45 1.62
CA ALA A 17 -6.05 10.99 0.39
C ALA A 17 -5.52 12.41 0.55
N GLN A 18 -6.32 13.28 1.17
CA GLN A 18 -5.96 14.69 1.41
C GLN A 18 -4.84 14.84 2.44
N ALA A 19 -4.68 13.86 3.34
CA ALA A 19 -3.60 13.82 4.32
C ALA A 19 -2.34 13.10 3.83
N ALA A 20 -2.34 12.55 2.61
CA ALA A 20 -1.19 11.85 2.06
C ALA A 20 -0.05 12.84 1.79
N VAL A 21 1.14 12.50 2.28
CA VAL A 21 2.37 13.26 1.97
C VAL A 21 2.87 12.76 0.61
N PRO A 22 3.38 13.63 -0.29
CA PRO A 22 4.04 13.18 -1.51
C PRO A 22 5.09 12.11 -1.18
N LEU A 23 5.00 10.96 -1.84
CA LEU A 23 5.82 9.79 -1.50
C LEU A 23 7.31 10.14 -1.56
N ASP A 24 7.72 10.90 -2.57
CA ASP A 24 9.10 11.34 -2.76
C ASP A 24 9.61 12.18 -1.59
N ARG A 25 8.75 13.02 -1.01
CA ARG A 25 9.08 13.82 0.19
C ARG A 25 9.25 12.92 1.40
N PHE A 26 8.40 11.90 1.56
CA PHE A 26 8.55 10.93 2.63
C PHE A 26 9.85 10.12 2.48
N LEU A 27 10.14 9.62 1.27
CA LEU A 27 11.37 8.87 1.00
C LEU A 27 12.62 9.73 1.25
N THR A 28 12.61 10.99 0.82
CA THR A 28 13.69 11.96 1.12
C THR A 28 13.88 12.13 2.62
N GLN A 29 12.79 12.17 3.40
CA GLN A 29 12.88 12.24 4.86
C GLN A 29 13.51 10.97 5.43
N VAL A 30 13.10 9.79 4.97
CA VAL A 30 13.65 8.50 5.42
C VAL A 30 15.15 8.41 5.10
N GLU A 31 15.57 8.83 3.91
CA GLU A 31 16.99 8.85 3.51
C GLU A 31 17.81 9.78 4.39
N ARG A 32 17.25 10.93 4.76
CA ARG A 32 17.91 11.91 5.63
C ARG A 32 18.00 11.44 7.07
N THR A 33 16.93 10.90 7.64
CA THR A 33 16.90 10.52 9.07
C THR A 33 17.44 9.13 9.33
N ARG A 34 17.50 8.27 8.30
CA ARG A 34 18.02 6.89 8.35
C ARG A 34 17.51 6.12 9.58
N PRO A 35 16.18 5.94 9.72
CA PRO A 35 15.63 5.22 10.86
C PRO A 35 16.17 3.78 10.89
N PRO A 36 16.38 3.18 12.09
CA PRO A 36 16.73 1.77 12.22
C PRO A 36 15.85 0.87 11.36
N ARG A 37 16.48 -0.17 10.76
CA ARG A 37 15.79 -1.17 9.95
C ARG A 37 15.73 -2.50 10.70
N VAL A 38 14.55 -3.09 10.77
CA VAL A 38 14.33 -4.43 11.32
C VAL A 38 14.16 -5.45 10.21
N PRO A 39 14.60 -6.72 10.38
CA PRO A 39 14.49 -7.74 9.35
C PRO A 39 13.04 -8.00 8.91
N GLY A 40 12.87 -8.34 7.63
CA GLY A 40 11.59 -8.78 7.06
C GLY A 40 10.83 -7.69 6.29
N THR A 41 9.55 -7.94 6.06
CA THR A 41 8.68 -7.13 5.17
C THR A 41 7.47 -6.61 5.91
N ALA A 42 7.26 -5.30 5.88
CA ALA A 42 5.99 -4.69 6.29
C ALA A 42 5.09 -4.44 5.08
N VAL A 43 3.82 -4.80 5.19
CA VAL A 43 2.81 -4.54 4.17
C VAL A 43 1.80 -3.52 4.70
N PHE A 44 1.67 -2.40 3.98
CA PHE A 44 0.68 -1.37 4.25
C PHE A 44 -0.39 -1.41 3.17
N LEU A 45 -1.62 -1.76 3.54
CA LEU A 45 -2.75 -1.66 2.63
C LEU A 45 -3.12 -0.19 2.43
N THR A 46 -3.12 0.25 1.17
CA THR A 46 -3.41 1.63 0.79
C THR A 46 -4.54 1.68 -0.23
N PRO A 47 -5.36 2.74 -0.23
CA PRO A 47 -6.12 3.08 -1.42
C PRO A 47 -5.18 3.31 -2.62
N PRO A 48 -5.67 3.14 -3.86
CA PRO A 48 -4.91 3.42 -5.07
C PRO A 48 -4.76 4.93 -5.23
N MET A 49 -3.76 5.52 -4.58
CA MET A 49 -3.44 6.94 -4.62
C MET A 49 -1.95 7.17 -4.72
N GLU A 50 -1.58 8.33 -5.24
CA GLU A 50 -0.19 8.76 -5.31
C GLU A 50 0.18 9.47 -3.99
N GLY A 51 1.03 8.82 -3.18
CA GLY A 51 1.50 9.39 -1.92
C GLY A 51 1.92 8.34 -0.89
N ALA A 52 2.66 8.78 0.13
CA ALA A 52 2.90 7.98 1.32
C ALA A 52 1.61 7.93 2.16
N PRO A 53 1.11 6.73 2.51
CA PRO A 53 -0.13 6.62 3.27
C PRO A 53 0.06 7.18 4.69
N PRO A 54 -0.95 7.87 5.26
CA PRO A 54 -0.85 8.42 6.62
C PRO A 54 -0.45 7.38 7.68
N LEU A 55 -0.89 6.12 7.52
CA LEU A 55 -0.54 5.04 8.44
C LEU A 55 0.97 4.73 8.44
N LEU A 56 1.65 4.83 7.30
CA LEU A 56 3.10 4.64 7.24
C LEU A 56 3.84 5.78 7.97
N VAL A 57 3.36 7.01 7.82
CA VAL A 57 3.93 8.17 8.53
C VAL A 57 3.76 8.00 10.04
N LEU A 58 2.56 7.61 10.49
CA LEU A 58 2.27 7.34 11.89
C LEU A 58 3.08 6.15 12.44
N HIS A 59 3.24 5.10 11.64
CA HIS A 59 4.06 3.95 12.01
C HIS A 59 5.50 4.39 12.27
N LEU A 60 6.08 5.17 11.36
CA LEU A 60 7.45 5.68 11.53
C LEU A 60 7.55 6.62 12.73
N SER A 61 6.56 7.48 13.00
CA SER A 61 6.62 8.39 14.15
C SER A 61 6.54 7.68 15.50
N HIS A 62 5.78 6.58 15.59
CA HIS A 62 5.63 5.83 16.84
C HIS A 62 6.72 4.79 17.08
N ASN A 63 7.04 4.00 16.05
CA ASN A 63 8.01 2.91 16.19
C ASN A 63 9.43 3.36 15.95
N GLN A 64 9.61 4.50 15.29
CA GLN A 64 10.92 5.09 14.98
C GLN A 64 11.84 4.15 14.19
N ALA A 65 11.28 3.12 13.57
CA ALA A 65 11.96 2.09 12.80
C ALA A 65 11.11 1.68 11.58
N LEU A 66 11.75 1.07 10.58
CA LEU A 66 11.10 0.51 9.41
C LEU A 66 11.57 -0.93 9.18
N HIS A 67 10.80 -1.72 8.44
CA HIS A 67 11.27 -3.02 7.98
C HIS A 67 12.24 -2.86 6.80
N GLU A 68 13.13 -3.82 6.59
CA GLU A 68 14.05 -3.85 5.44
C GLU A 68 13.33 -3.70 4.10
N ALA A 69 12.19 -4.37 3.96
CA ALA A 69 11.26 -4.19 2.84
C ALA A 69 9.93 -3.58 3.32
N VAL A 70 9.41 -2.63 2.54
CA VAL A 70 8.09 -2.01 2.78
C VAL A 70 7.26 -2.05 1.52
N ILE A 71 6.12 -2.73 1.56
CA ILE A 71 5.18 -2.82 0.44
C ILE A 71 3.97 -1.93 0.69
N LEU A 72 3.72 -1.01 -0.23
CA LEU A 72 2.50 -0.22 -0.33
C LEU A 72 1.55 -0.95 -1.29
N LEU A 73 0.60 -1.70 -0.74
CA LEU A 73 -0.28 -2.58 -1.51
C LEU A 73 -1.67 -1.96 -1.68
N SER A 74 -2.10 -1.78 -2.92
CA SER A 74 -3.49 -1.44 -3.25
C SER A 74 -4.19 -2.64 -3.88
N ILE A 75 -5.38 -2.97 -3.36
CA ILE A 75 -6.29 -3.93 -3.98
C ILE A 75 -7.33 -3.15 -4.78
N ILE A 76 -7.40 -3.41 -6.07
CA ILE A 76 -8.30 -2.75 -7.02
C ILE A 76 -9.30 -3.81 -7.48
N VAL A 77 -10.57 -3.56 -7.18
CA VAL A 77 -11.68 -4.40 -7.67
C VAL A 77 -12.15 -3.81 -8.99
N GLU A 78 -12.10 -4.62 -10.04
CA GLU A 78 -12.53 -4.30 -11.39
C GLU A 78 -14.00 -4.68 -11.60
N ASP A 79 -14.66 -4.07 -12.59
CA ASP A 79 -16.06 -4.34 -12.93
C ASP A 79 -16.27 -5.62 -13.78
N GLU A 80 -15.20 -6.36 -14.06
CA GLU A 80 -15.23 -7.67 -14.71
C GLU A 80 -15.25 -8.82 -13.69
N PRO A 81 -15.85 -9.99 -14.00
CA PRO A 81 -15.97 -11.07 -13.03
C PRO A 81 -14.62 -11.64 -12.59
N ASP A 82 -13.67 -11.74 -13.52
CA ASP A 82 -12.31 -12.25 -13.33
C ASP A 82 -11.31 -11.41 -14.13
N VAL A 83 -10.13 -11.13 -13.56
CA VAL A 83 -9.04 -10.38 -14.22
C VAL A 83 -7.99 -11.34 -14.78
N THR A 84 -7.52 -11.08 -16.00
CA THR A 84 -6.44 -11.87 -16.62
C THR A 84 -5.09 -11.71 -15.89
N ASP A 85 -4.28 -12.76 -15.88
CA ASP A 85 -3.07 -12.83 -15.02
C ASP A 85 -2.01 -11.76 -15.36
N ASP A 86 -1.97 -11.30 -16.62
CA ASP A 86 -1.07 -10.25 -17.09
C ASP A 86 -1.37 -8.86 -16.50
N ARG A 87 -2.62 -8.60 -16.11
CA ARG A 87 -3.05 -7.35 -15.47
C ARG A 87 -3.17 -7.45 -13.96
N ARG A 88 -3.05 -8.67 -13.42
CA ARG A 88 -3.35 -8.98 -12.01
C ARG A 88 -2.43 -8.29 -11.02
N LEU A 89 -1.18 -7.99 -11.38
CA LEU A 89 -0.23 -7.35 -10.47
C LEU A 89 0.72 -6.39 -11.18
N VAL A 90 0.64 -5.12 -10.83
CA VAL A 90 1.60 -4.09 -11.25
C VAL A 90 2.51 -3.77 -10.07
N VAL A 91 3.81 -4.05 -10.23
CA VAL A 91 4.84 -3.81 -9.21
C VAL A 91 5.80 -2.72 -9.67
N GLU A 92 6.03 -1.74 -8.81
CA GLU A 92 7.01 -0.69 -9.00
C GLU A 92 7.99 -0.70 -7.83
N ARG A 93 9.28 -0.90 -8.14
CA ARG A 93 10.36 -0.83 -7.16
C ARG A 93 10.71 0.63 -6.92
N LEU A 94 10.78 1.00 -5.66
CA LEU A 94 11.11 2.34 -5.20
C LEU A 94 12.43 2.31 -4.41
N PRO A 95 13.09 3.46 -4.21
CA PRO A 95 14.27 3.54 -3.37
C PRO A 95 14.04 3.05 -1.93
N LEU A 96 15.13 2.80 -1.20
CA LEU A 96 15.11 2.53 0.25
C LEU A 96 14.27 1.31 0.65
N GLY A 97 14.22 0.28 -0.20
CA GLY A 97 13.48 -0.96 0.06
C GLY A 97 11.96 -0.81 0.00
N PHE A 98 11.46 0.27 -0.60
CA PHE A 98 10.02 0.45 -0.82
C PHE A 98 9.57 -0.22 -2.12
N THR A 99 8.35 -0.71 -2.14
CA THR A 99 7.69 -1.24 -3.35
C THR A 99 6.24 -0.78 -3.35
N ARG A 100 5.78 -0.28 -4.50
CA ARG A 100 4.36 0.03 -4.72
C ARG A 100 3.76 -1.10 -5.56
N ALA A 101 2.73 -1.74 -5.05
CA ALA A 101 2.05 -2.85 -5.68
C ALA A 101 0.56 -2.53 -5.86
N ARG A 102 0.05 -2.78 -7.05
CA ARG A 102 -1.38 -2.71 -7.36
C ARG A 102 -1.83 -4.07 -7.84
N ALA A 103 -2.67 -4.74 -7.05
CA ALA A 103 -3.24 -6.02 -7.40
C ALA A 103 -4.69 -5.82 -7.86
N HIS A 104 -4.99 -6.31 -9.05
CA HIS A 104 -6.29 -6.18 -9.71
C HIS A 104 -7.05 -7.49 -9.62
N TYR A 105 -8.31 -7.43 -9.21
CA TYR A 105 -9.20 -8.58 -9.04
C TYR A 105 -10.58 -8.26 -9.57
N GLY A 106 -11.23 -9.22 -10.20
CA GLY A 106 -12.62 -9.13 -10.61
C GLY A 106 -13.55 -9.19 -9.41
N PHE A 107 -14.79 -8.76 -9.60
CA PHE A 107 -15.75 -8.65 -8.49
C PHE A 107 -16.19 -10.01 -7.90
N MET A 108 -15.92 -11.13 -8.59
CA MET A 108 -16.17 -12.49 -8.08
C MET A 108 -14.94 -13.12 -7.42
N GLU A 109 -13.77 -12.49 -7.53
CA GLU A 109 -12.50 -13.04 -7.05
C GLU A 109 -12.25 -12.68 -5.57
N THR A 110 -11.54 -13.56 -4.86
CA THR A 110 -11.04 -13.29 -3.51
C THR A 110 -9.52 -13.07 -3.57
N PRO A 111 -9.01 -11.91 -3.14
CA PRO A 111 -7.58 -11.63 -3.14
C PRO A 111 -6.79 -12.56 -2.20
N ASP A 112 -5.77 -13.25 -2.74
CA ASP A 112 -4.74 -13.94 -1.96
C ASP A 112 -3.59 -12.97 -1.66
N ILE A 113 -3.68 -12.31 -0.50
CA ILE A 113 -2.69 -11.31 -0.08
C ILE A 113 -1.29 -11.93 0.12
N PRO A 114 -1.12 -13.10 0.79
CA PRO A 114 0.17 -13.78 0.85
C PRO A 114 0.82 -14.02 -0.52
N ASP A 115 0.07 -14.52 -1.50
CA ASP A 115 0.59 -14.73 -2.87
C ASP A 115 1.05 -13.41 -3.51
N VAL A 116 0.24 -12.36 -3.42
CA VAL A 116 0.60 -11.03 -3.94
C VAL A 116 1.89 -10.52 -3.31
N VAL A 117 2.04 -10.67 -2.00
CA VAL A 117 3.23 -10.24 -1.26
C VAL A 117 4.46 -11.06 -1.68
N ALA A 118 4.32 -12.38 -1.85
CA ALA A 118 5.39 -13.25 -2.35
C ALA A 118 5.83 -12.84 -3.76
N ARG A 119 4.89 -12.54 -4.67
CA ARG A 119 5.17 -12.04 -6.03
C ARG A 119 5.83 -10.66 -6.05
N CYS A 120 5.68 -9.87 -4.98
CA CYS A 120 6.41 -8.63 -4.78
C CYS A 120 7.82 -8.85 -4.19
N GLY A 121 8.24 -10.09 -3.91
CA GLY A 121 9.50 -10.43 -3.24
C GLY A 121 9.50 -10.11 -1.75
N GLY A 122 8.32 -10.12 -1.12
CA GLY A 122 8.12 -9.76 0.30
C GLY A 122 8.18 -10.92 1.29
N LEU A 123 8.43 -12.15 0.84
CA LEU A 123 8.52 -13.36 1.68
C LEU A 123 9.72 -14.21 1.24
#